data_AF-A0A2N2G252-F1
#
_entry.id   AF-A0A2N2G252-F1
#
_cell.length_a   1.000
_cell.length_b   1.000
_cell.length_c   1.000
_cell.angle_alpha   90.00
_cell.angle_beta   90.00
_cell.angle_gamma   90.00
#
_symmetry.space_group_name_H-M   'P 1'
#
loop_
_entity.id
_entity.type
_entity.pdbx_description
1 polymer ?
#
loop_
_entity_poly.entity_id
_entity_poly.type
_entity_poly.pdbx_seq_one_letter_code
_entity_poly.pdbx_strand_id
1 'polypeptide(L)'
;AIAYTKHSKYAHEINAQNWTEIFLKEGVKVGHSNPNLDPCGYRSILVTKLAQTYYQHEGFYEKLLGYEQSYKVGDENKDKIIVRPKETDLLGLLEAKAYDYLFIYKSVAIQHGLNYITLPEEISLKNNQFEKIYQEARFNIDGKKPNEFIEKKGEAMVYSITIPENEKSPANKAGAVAFVKFVLSSQGQAIMQKQGQDVVNPVIITGDASILEGK
;
A
#
# COMPACT_ATOMS: atom_id res chain seq x y z
N ALA A 1 -5.20 -1.51 -0.65
CA ALA A 1 -6.62 -1.64 -0.98
C ALA A 1 -6.75 -1.79 -2.50
N ILE A 2 -7.89 -2.27 -2.98
CA ILE A 2 -8.23 -2.22 -4.41
C ILE A 2 -9.32 -1.17 -4.57
N ALA A 3 -8.98 -0.02 -5.15
CA ALA A 3 -9.92 1.06 -5.40
C ALA A 3 -10.59 0.90 -6.77
N TYR A 4 -11.83 1.37 -6.88
CA TYR A 4 -12.63 1.32 -8.10
C TYR A 4 -13.73 2.39 -8.06
N THR A 5 -14.44 2.54 -9.18
CA THR A 5 -15.62 3.42 -9.26
C THR A 5 -16.87 2.59 -9.52
N LYS A 6 -18.05 3.20 -9.36
CA LYS A 6 -19.32 2.57 -9.78
C LYS A 6 -19.38 2.23 -11.29
N HIS A 7 -18.47 2.76 -12.10
CA HIS A 7 -18.40 2.51 -13.54
C HIS A 7 -17.41 1.42 -13.92
N SER A 8 -16.60 0.94 -12.97
CA SER A 8 -15.67 -0.16 -13.20
C SER A 8 -16.43 -1.44 -13.56
N LYS A 9 -15.88 -2.22 -14.49
CA LYS A 9 -16.47 -3.51 -14.88
C LYS A 9 -16.58 -4.43 -13.67
N TYR A 10 -17.75 -5.02 -13.44
CA TYR A 10 -18.05 -5.89 -12.29
C TYR A 10 -18.04 -5.18 -10.91
N ALA A 11 -18.20 -3.85 -10.87
CA ALA A 11 -18.20 -3.08 -9.61
C ALA A 11 -19.24 -3.54 -8.56
N HIS A 12 -20.33 -4.17 -8.98
CA HIS A 12 -21.37 -4.70 -8.08
C HIS A 12 -21.15 -6.16 -7.66
N GLU A 13 -20.21 -6.87 -8.29
CA GLU A 13 -19.91 -8.28 -8.04
C GLU A 13 -18.61 -8.45 -7.25
N ILE A 14 -17.64 -7.55 -7.46
CA ILE A 14 -16.31 -7.67 -6.89
C ILE A 14 -16.34 -7.47 -5.36
N ASN A 15 -15.59 -8.32 -4.65
CA ASN A 15 -15.45 -8.30 -3.21
C ASN A 15 -14.09 -8.87 -2.77
N ALA A 16 -13.86 -8.95 -1.46
CA ALA A 16 -12.60 -9.42 -0.91
C ALA A 16 -12.32 -10.91 -1.18
N GLN A 17 -13.30 -11.69 -1.63
CA GLN A 17 -13.17 -13.13 -1.88
C GLN A 17 -12.91 -13.44 -3.36
N ASN A 18 -13.42 -12.62 -4.29
CA ASN A 18 -13.39 -12.93 -5.74
C ASN A 18 -12.58 -11.96 -6.60
N TRP A 19 -11.93 -10.94 -6.01
CA TRP A 19 -11.24 -9.91 -6.80
C TRP A 19 -10.16 -10.47 -7.72
N THR A 20 -9.47 -11.55 -7.31
CA THR A 20 -8.45 -12.23 -8.12
C THR A 20 -9.06 -12.81 -9.41
N GLU A 21 -10.24 -13.42 -9.32
CA GLU A 21 -10.98 -13.94 -10.48
C GLU A 21 -11.46 -12.80 -11.39
N ILE A 22 -12.05 -11.75 -10.80
CA ILE A 22 -12.50 -10.57 -11.55
C ILE A 22 -11.34 -9.92 -12.31
N PHE A 23 -10.18 -9.83 -11.67
CA PHE A 23 -8.98 -9.27 -12.29
C PHE A 23 -8.52 -10.06 -13.51
N LEU A 24 -8.83 -11.35 -13.63
CA LEU A 24 -8.48 -12.15 -14.81
C LEU A 24 -9.55 -12.16 -15.91
N LYS A 25 -10.76 -11.65 -15.66
CA LYS A 25 -11.81 -11.57 -16.68
C LYS A 25 -11.39 -10.73 -17.89
N GLU A 26 -11.88 -11.12 -19.06
CA GLU A 26 -11.61 -10.43 -20.31
C GLU A 26 -12.06 -8.96 -20.25
N GLY A 27 -11.22 -8.08 -20.77
CA GLY A 27 -11.47 -6.64 -20.82
C GLY A 27 -11.36 -5.89 -19.49
N VAL A 28 -11.21 -6.56 -18.34
CA VAL A 28 -10.93 -5.88 -17.06
C VAL A 28 -9.51 -5.34 -17.06
N LYS A 29 -9.34 -4.04 -16.78
CA LYS A 29 -8.04 -3.37 -16.72
C LYS A 29 -7.68 -2.94 -15.29
N VAL A 30 -6.43 -3.18 -14.89
CA VAL A 30 -5.92 -2.91 -13.54
C VAL A 30 -4.77 -1.91 -13.59
N GLY A 31 -4.75 -0.95 -12.67
CA GLY A 31 -3.69 0.03 -12.51
C GLY A 31 -2.79 -0.29 -11.33
N HIS A 32 -1.49 -0.06 -11.51
CA HIS A 32 -0.53 0.06 -10.43
C HIS A 32 0.57 1.06 -10.81
N SER A 33 1.22 1.67 -9.83
CA SER A 33 2.34 2.56 -10.10
C SER A 33 3.63 1.80 -10.39
N ASN A 34 4.62 2.48 -10.96
CA ASN A 34 5.87 1.87 -11.38
C ASN A 34 6.64 1.33 -10.14
N PRO A 35 6.91 0.01 -10.08
CA PRO A 35 7.60 -0.60 -8.94
C PRO A 35 8.99 -0.02 -8.63
N ASN A 36 9.69 0.51 -9.63
CA ASN A 36 11.02 1.09 -9.45
C ASN A 36 10.98 2.53 -8.92
N LEU A 37 9.83 3.21 -9.02
CA LEU A 37 9.71 4.65 -8.72
C LEU A 37 8.82 4.95 -7.51
N ASP A 38 7.95 4.02 -7.12
CA ASP A 38 6.95 4.23 -6.08
C ASP A 38 6.77 2.98 -5.20
N PRO A 39 6.83 3.12 -3.86
CA PRO A 39 6.45 2.07 -2.93
C PRO A 39 5.10 1.42 -3.17
N CYS A 40 4.07 2.17 -3.59
CA CYS A 40 2.78 1.57 -3.89
C CYS A 40 2.88 0.58 -5.06
N GLY A 41 3.81 0.85 -5.99
CA GLY A 41 4.08 0.02 -7.16
C GLY A 41 4.62 -1.34 -6.78
N TYR A 42 5.77 -1.41 -6.10
CA TYR A 42 6.33 -2.71 -5.72
C TYR A 42 5.43 -3.43 -4.71
N ARG A 43 4.70 -2.70 -3.84
CA ARG A 43 3.72 -3.31 -2.93
C ARG A 43 2.57 -3.99 -3.67
N SER A 44 2.10 -3.45 -4.78
CA SER A 44 1.09 -4.12 -5.61
C SER A 44 1.56 -5.49 -6.12
N ILE A 45 2.84 -5.60 -6.47
CA ILE A 45 3.48 -6.85 -6.90
C ILE A 45 3.50 -7.85 -5.73
N LEU A 46 3.93 -7.40 -4.56
CA LEU A 46 3.98 -8.22 -3.34
C LEU A 46 2.59 -8.72 -2.95
N VAL A 47 1.59 -7.83 -2.91
CA VAL A 47 0.18 -8.18 -2.64
C VAL A 47 -0.33 -9.22 -3.65
N THR A 48 0.00 -9.07 -4.95
CA THR A 48 -0.42 -10.02 -5.98
C THR A 48 0.19 -11.41 -5.75
N LYS A 49 1.47 -11.48 -5.40
CA LYS A 49 2.14 -12.75 -5.06
C LYS A 49 1.56 -13.40 -3.80
N LEU A 50 1.31 -12.61 -2.75
CA LEU A 50 0.67 -13.10 -1.53
C LEU A 50 -0.75 -13.60 -1.78
N ALA A 51 -1.51 -12.90 -2.64
CA ALA A 51 -2.87 -13.27 -3.02
C ALA A 51 -2.91 -14.64 -3.72
N GLN A 52 -1.96 -14.93 -4.61
CA GLN A 52 -1.87 -16.25 -5.25
C GLN A 52 -1.86 -17.39 -4.22
N THR A 53 -1.01 -17.28 -3.19
CA THR A 53 -0.94 -18.28 -2.12
C THR A 53 -2.19 -18.27 -1.24
N TYR A 54 -2.63 -17.09 -0.80
CA TYR A 54 -3.75 -16.94 0.13
C TYR A 54 -5.06 -17.49 -0.43
N TYR A 55 -5.37 -17.19 -1.69
CA TYR A 55 -6.60 -17.65 -2.35
C TYR A 55 -6.44 -19.00 -3.04
N GLN A 56 -5.27 -19.65 -2.94
CA GLN A 56 -4.95 -20.89 -3.65
C GLN A 56 -5.20 -20.77 -5.17
N HIS A 57 -5.01 -19.58 -5.73
CA HIS A 57 -5.25 -19.30 -7.14
C HIS A 57 -3.94 -19.46 -7.93
N GLU A 58 -3.60 -20.70 -8.27
CA GLU A 58 -2.36 -21.01 -8.99
C GLU A 58 -2.23 -20.23 -10.32
N GLY A 59 -1.04 -19.66 -10.52
CA GLY A 59 -0.70 -18.88 -11.69
C GLY A 59 -1.31 -17.47 -11.74
N PHE A 60 -1.96 -17.00 -10.66
CA PHE A 60 -2.58 -15.68 -10.61
C PHE A 60 -1.59 -14.55 -10.89
N TYR A 61 -0.40 -14.59 -10.29
CA TYR A 61 0.62 -13.56 -10.50
C TYR A 61 1.06 -13.50 -11.96
N GLU A 62 1.33 -14.67 -12.56
CA GLU A 62 1.80 -14.79 -13.93
C GLU A 62 0.73 -14.36 -14.93
N LYS A 63 -0.53 -14.73 -14.68
CA LYS A 63 -1.66 -14.35 -15.55
C LYS A 63 -2.01 -12.87 -15.48
N LEU A 64 -1.82 -12.22 -14.33
CA LEU A 64 -2.14 -10.81 -14.15
C LEU A 64 -0.99 -9.88 -14.53
N LEU A 65 0.19 -10.10 -13.95
CA LEU A 65 1.35 -9.20 -14.07
C LEU A 65 2.50 -9.85 -14.83
N GLY A 66 2.91 -11.05 -14.44
CA GLY A 66 3.94 -11.81 -15.15
C GLY A 66 5.33 -11.17 -15.19
N TYR A 67 5.60 -10.16 -14.35
CA TYR A 67 6.93 -9.54 -14.31
C TYR A 67 7.97 -10.54 -13.80
N GLU A 68 9.12 -10.55 -14.44
CA GLU A 68 10.24 -11.45 -14.11
C GLU A 68 10.95 -10.98 -12.82
N GLN A 69 12.27 -10.79 -12.88
CA GLN A 69 13.08 -10.42 -11.72
C GLN A 69 12.79 -9.01 -11.21
N SER A 70 12.54 -8.07 -12.14
CA SER A 70 12.28 -6.64 -11.90
C SER A 70 11.34 -6.13 -12.99
N TYR A 71 10.71 -4.98 -12.77
CA TYR A 71 9.84 -4.36 -13.77
C TYR A 71 10.66 -3.48 -14.71
N LYS A 72 10.44 -3.63 -16.02
CA LYS A 72 10.87 -2.69 -17.05
C LYS A 72 9.65 -2.08 -17.72
N VAL A 73 9.77 -0.82 -18.11
CA VAL A 73 8.70 -0.14 -18.84
C VAL A 73 8.42 -0.89 -20.14
N GLY A 74 7.19 -1.35 -20.31
CA GLY A 74 6.77 -2.17 -21.45
C GLY A 74 6.62 -3.66 -21.13
N ASP A 75 7.03 -4.12 -19.95
CA ASP A 75 6.77 -5.50 -19.49
C ASP A 75 5.28 -5.73 -19.21
N GLU A 76 4.52 -4.67 -18.96
CA GLU A 76 3.09 -4.75 -18.72
C GLU A 76 2.32 -5.11 -19.99
N ASN A 77 1.36 -6.04 -19.87
CA ASN A 77 0.36 -6.22 -20.90
C ASN A 77 -0.54 -4.98 -20.94
N LYS A 78 -0.33 -4.08 -21.91
CA LYS A 78 -1.03 -2.79 -22.00
C LYS A 78 -2.54 -2.89 -22.21
N ASP A 79 -3.04 -4.05 -22.64
CA ASP A 79 -4.47 -4.31 -22.72
C ASP A 79 -5.07 -4.70 -21.37
N LYS A 80 -4.24 -5.05 -20.39
CA LYS A 80 -4.62 -5.52 -19.06
C LYS A 80 -4.20 -4.58 -17.94
N ILE A 81 -3.02 -4.00 -18.04
CA ILE A 81 -2.34 -3.28 -16.97
C ILE A 81 -2.00 -1.85 -17.41
N ILE A 82 -2.33 -0.89 -16.54
CA ILE A 82 -1.99 0.53 -16.71
C ILE A 82 -0.94 0.92 -15.68
N VAL A 83 0.23 1.35 -16.15
CA VAL A 83 1.32 1.79 -15.27
C VAL A 83 1.58 3.29 -15.42
N ARG A 84 1.80 3.97 -14.29
CA ARG A 84 2.27 5.36 -14.22
C ARG A 84 3.38 5.50 -13.17
N PRO A 85 4.18 6.58 -13.18
CA PRO A 85 5.26 6.76 -12.22
C PRO A 85 4.82 6.69 -10.76
N LYS A 86 3.71 7.36 -10.40
CA LYS A 86 3.16 7.37 -9.03
C LYS A 86 1.71 6.88 -9.00
N GLU A 87 1.27 6.37 -7.86
CA GLU A 87 -0.09 5.88 -7.65
C GLU A 87 -1.13 7.00 -7.77
N THR A 88 -0.77 8.23 -7.42
CA THR A 88 -1.66 9.40 -7.55
C THR A 88 -1.91 9.80 -8.99
N ASP A 89 -0.98 9.50 -9.91
CA ASP A 89 -1.11 9.81 -11.35
C ASP A 89 -2.20 8.95 -12.03
N LEU A 90 -2.62 7.88 -11.35
CA LEU A 90 -3.61 6.92 -11.85
C LEU A 90 -5.04 7.29 -11.46
N LEU A 91 -5.24 8.23 -10.54
CA LEU A 91 -6.58 8.58 -10.00
C LEU A 91 -7.48 9.20 -11.06
N GLY A 92 -7.01 10.25 -11.75
CA GLY A 92 -7.80 10.91 -12.80
C GLY A 92 -8.12 9.96 -13.97
N LEU A 93 -7.24 9.00 -14.25
CA LEU A 93 -7.47 7.98 -15.28
C LEU A 93 -8.54 6.97 -14.86
N LEU A 94 -8.62 6.62 -13.57
CA LEU A 94 -9.67 5.77 -13.04
C LEU A 94 -11.03 6.45 -13.14
N GLU A 95 -11.10 7.71 -12.72
CA GLU A 95 -12.32 8.54 -12.79
C GLU A 95 -12.78 8.76 -14.24
N ALA A 96 -11.82 8.92 -15.16
CA ALA A 96 -12.06 8.99 -16.61
C ALA A 96 -12.38 7.64 -17.26
N LYS A 97 -12.48 6.55 -16.47
CA LYS A 97 -12.85 5.19 -16.94
C LYS A 97 -11.86 4.58 -17.93
N ALA A 98 -10.59 4.98 -17.86
CA ALA A 98 -9.54 4.42 -18.71
C ALA A 98 -9.20 2.95 -18.32
N TYR A 99 -9.51 2.57 -17.09
CA TYR A 99 -9.36 1.23 -16.52
C TYR A 99 -10.31 1.05 -15.32
N ASP A 100 -10.33 -0.15 -14.73
CA ASP A 100 -11.40 -0.56 -13.81
C ASP A 100 -10.95 -0.56 -12.33
N TYR A 101 -9.75 -1.03 -12.02
CA TYR A 101 -9.30 -1.28 -10.65
C TYR A 101 -7.92 -0.74 -10.39
N LEU A 102 -7.66 -0.17 -9.21
CA LEU A 102 -6.38 0.42 -8.84
C LEU A 102 -5.85 -0.19 -7.55
N PHE A 103 -4.62 -0.71 -7.59
CA PHE A 103 -3.86 -0.94 -6.35
C PHE A 103 -3.44 0.40 -5.75
N ILE A 104 -3.97 0.73 -4.58
CA ILE A 104 -3.64 1.96 -3.85
C ILE A 104 -3.84 1.83 -2.34
N TYR A 105 -3.25 2.73 -1.56
CA TYR A 105 -3.50 2.82 -0.12
C TYR A 105 -4.97 3.15 0.18
N LYS A 106 -5.51 2.54 1.25
CA LYS A 106 -6.89 2.77 1.73
C LYS A 106 -7.14 4.24 2.04
N SER A 107 -6.17 4.93 2.62
CA SER A 107 -6.22 6.37 2.91
C SER A 107 -6.49 7.21 1.66
N VAL A 108 -5.77 6.95 0.56
CA VAL A 108 -5.94 7.70 -0.70
C VAL A 108 -7.31 7.40 -1.32
N ALA A 109 -7.76 6.14 -1.29
CA ALA A 109 -9.10 5.80 -1.77
C ALA A 109 -10.19 6.57 -0.99
N ILE A 110 -10.07 6.67 0.34
CA ILE A 110 -11.00 7.43 1.20
C ILE A 110 -10.93 8.93 0.89
N GLN A 111 -9.73 9.50 0.74
CA GLN A 111 -9.53 10.92 0.44
C GLN A 111 -10.16 11.34 -0.90
N HIS A 112 -10.17 10.43 -1.87
CA HIS A 112 -10.76 10.64 -3.19
C HIS A 112 -12.21 10.14 -3.31
N GLY A 113 -12.82 9.66 -2.23
CA GLY A 113 -14.21 9.17 -2.24
C GLY A 113 -14.43 7.98 -3.16
N LEU A 114 -13.39 7.16 -3.40
CA LEU A 114 -13.47 5.98 -4.25
C LEU A 114 -14.09 4.81 -3.49
N ASN A 115 -14.77 3.93 -4.23
CA ASN A 115 -15.13 2.63 -3.69
C ASN A 115 -13.85 1.80 -3.53
N TYR A 116 -13.79 0.92 -2.53
CA TYR A 116 -12.63 0.07 -2.34
C TYR A 116 -12.97 -1.27 -1.70
N ILE A 117 -12.10 -2.25 -1.96
CA ILE A 117 -12.09 -3.53 -1.30
C ILE A 117 -11.01 -3.49 -0.21
N THR A 118 -11.41 -3.87 1.00
CA THR A 118 -10.47 -4.16 2.09
C THR A 118 -9.92 -5.56 1.89
N LEU A 119 -8.61 -5.66 1.69
CA LEU A 119 -7.92 -6.93 1.52
C LEU A 119 -7.74 -7.64 2.88
N PRO A 120 -7.70 -8.99 2.90
CA PRO A 120 -7.31 -9.76 4.08
C PRO A 120 -5.99 -9.27 4.67
N GLU A 121 -5.87 -9.37 6.00
CA GLU A 121 -4.72 -8.82 6.71
C GLU A 121 -3.42 -9.48 6.24
N GLU A 122 -3.46 -10.79 6.04
CA GLU A 122 -2.41 -11.71 5.58
C GLU A 122 -1.75 -11.30 4.26
N ILE A 123 -2.44 -10.52 3.42
CA ILE A 123 -1.93 -10.08 2.12
C ILE A 123 -1.84 -8.56 1.99
N SER A 124 -2.55 -7.81 2.83
CA SER A 124 -2.72 -6.36 2.70
C SER A 124 -1.48 -5.54 3.10
N LEU A 125 -0.47 -6.17 3.71
CA LEU A 125 0.71 -5.53 4.30
C LEU A 125 0.38 -4.53 5.43
N LYS A 126 -0.79 -4.61 6.07
CA LYS A 126 -1.21 -3.62 7.08
C LYS A 126 -0.89 -4.00 8.53
N ASN A 127 -0.85 -5.30 8.83
CA ASN A 127 -0.74 -5.79 10.22
C ASN A 127 0.59 -6.54 10.43
N ASN A 128 1.41 -6.04 11.36
CA ASN A 128 2.73 -6.58 11.70
C ASN A 128 2.70 -8.02 12.25
N GLN A 129 1.54 -8.54 12.68
CA GLN A 129 1.41 -9.94 13.09
C GLN A 129 1.67 -10.94 11.95
N PHE A 130 1.52 -10.51 10.70
CA PHE A 130 1.72 -11.35 9.52
C PHE A 130 3.07 -11.12 8.82
N GLU A 131 4.03 -10.48 9.50
CA GLU A 131 5.35 -10.15 8.94
C GLU A 131 6.05 -11.36 8.31
N LYS A 132 5.96 -12.55 8.93
CA LYS A 132 6.53 -13.78 8.37
C LYS A 132 5.90 -14.16 7.03
N ILE A 133 4.57 -14.02 6.90
CA ILE A 133 3.84 -14.29 5.66
C ILE A 133 4.25 -13.25 4.60
N TYR A 134 4.28 -11.97 4.96
CA TYR A 134 4.65 -10.91 4.02
C TYR A 134 6.05 -11.13 3.42
N GLN A 135 7.01 -11.59 4.23
CA GLN A 135 8.40 -11.84 3.80
C GLN A 135 8.54 -13.00 2.80
N GLU A 136 7.52 -13.84 2.63
CA GLU A 136 7.46 -14.86 1.56
C GLU A 136 7.37 -14.22 0.18
N ALA A 137 6.72 -13.05 0.07
CA ALA A 137 6.69 -12.29 -1.17
C ALA A 137 7.90 -11.38 -1.31
N ARG A 138 8.53 -11.44 -2.48
CA ARG A 138 9.73 -10.66 -2.82
C ARG A 138 9.69 -10.16 -4.25
N PHE A 139 10.27 -9.00 -4.48
CA PHE A 139 10.44 -8.41 -5.81
C PHE A 139 11.66 -7.51 -5.84
N ASN A 140 12.39 -7.48 -6.96
CA ASN A 140 13.51 -6.56 -7.08
C ASN A 140 13.05 -5.26 -7.74
N ILE A 141 13.61 -4.16 -7.25
CA ILE A 141 13.57 -2.87 -7.93
C ILE A 141 14.97 -2.51 -8.42
N ASP A 142 15.04 -1.60 -9.39
CA ASP A 142 16.31 -1.10 -9.90
C ASP A 142 17.15 -0.45 -8.79
N GLY A 143 18.44 -0.80 -8.77
CA GLY A 143 19.45 -0.18 -7.93
C GLY A 143 20.02 1.10 -8.55
N LYS A 144 21.14 1.57 -8.01
CA LYS A 144 21.77 2.82 -8.48
C LYS A 144 22.44 2.69 -9.85
N LYS A 145 22.81 1.47 -10.25
CA LYS A 145 23.51 1.18 -11.50
C LYS A 145 22.70 0.21 -12.37
N PRO A 146 22.92 0.20 -13.70
CA PRO A 146 22.33 -0.82 -14.56
C PRO A 146 22.67 -2.23 -14.08
N ASN A 147 21.66 -3.12 -14.06
CA ASN A 147 21.75 -4.50 -13.56
C ASN A 147 22.04 -4.64 -12.05
N GLU A 148 22.00 -3.55 -11.29
CA GLU A 148 21.97 -3.61 -9.83
C GLU A 148 20.51 -3.69 -9.38
N PHE A 149 20.23 -4.50 -8.36
CA PHE A 149 18.90 -4.70 -7.84
C PHE A 149 18.85 -4.51 -6.33
N ILE A 150 17.75 -3.94 -5.86
CA ILE A 150 17.42 -3.87 -4.43
C ILE A 150 16.23 -4.79 -4.21
N GLU A 151 16.44 -5.87 -3.45
CA GLU A 151 15.35 -6.77 -3.07
C GLU A 151 14.40 -6.06 -2.10
N LYS A 152 13.12 -6.05 -2.45
CA LYS A 152 12.01 -5.66 -1.59
C LYS A 152 11.29 -6.90 -1.12
N LYS A 153 11.22 -7.04 0.21
CA LYS A 153 10.41 -8.06 0.88
C LYS A 153 9.11 -7.42 1.35
N GLY A 154 8.04 -8.20 1.43
CA GLY A 154 6.83 -7.74 2.10
C GLY A 154 7.12 -7.44 3.57
N GLU A 155 6.66 -6.28 4.01
CA GLU A 155 6.75 -5.79 5.38
C GLU A 155 5.49 -4.99 5.72
N ALA A 156 5.12 -4.95 6.99
CA ALA A 156 3.98 -4.16 7.43
C ALA A 156 4.19 -2.64 7.23
N MET A 157 3.18 -1.96 6.71
CA MET A 157 3.15 -0.52 6.51
C MET A 157 2.78 0.19 7.82
N VAL A 158 3.73 0.26 8.75
CA VAL A 158 3.55 0.92 10.04
C VAL A 158 4.21 2.30 10.00
N TYR A 159 3.42 3.34 10.29
CA TYR A 159 3.95 4.68 10.50
C TYR A 159 4.47 4.83 11.92
N SER A 160 5.68 5.40 12.03
CA SER A 160 6.31 5.72 13.30
C SER A 160 6.63 7.21 13.35
N ILE A 161 6.51 7.80 14.54
CA ILE A 161 6.92 9.18 14.83
C ILE A 161 7.99 9.15 15.92
N THR A 162 8.99 10.02 15.81
CA THR A 162 10.08 10.13 16.79
C THR A 162 10.42 11.58 17.07
N ILE A 163 10.97 11.86 18.26
CA ILE A 163 11.61 13.12 18.60
C ILE A 163 13.13 12.86 18.54
N PRO A 164 13.84 13.36 17.51
CA PRO A 164 15.28 13.13 17.40
C PRO A 164 16.01 13.82 18.55
N GLU A 165 16.87 13.10 19.27
CA GLU A 165 17.72 13.66 20.32
C GLU A 165 19.18 13.69 19.85
N ASN A 166 19.69 14.87 19.51
CA ASN A 166 21.08 15.11 19.15
C ASN A 166 21.47 16.57 19.44
N GLU A 167 22.72 16.95 19.17
CA GLU A 167 23.25 18.29 19.47
C GLU A 167 22.43 19.45 18.86
N LYS A 168 21.66 19.19 17.80
CA LYS A 168 20.90 20.20 17.05
C LYS A 168 19.39 19.98 17.09
N SER A 169 18.88 18.97 17.80
CA SER A 169 17.46 18.63 17.81
C SER A 169 17.01 17.92 19.09
N PRO A 170 15.77 18.18 19.56
CA PRO A 170 14.85 19.19 19.03
C PRO A 170 15.21 20.60 19.52
N ALA A 171 15.16 21.61 18.63
CA ALA A 171 15.37 23.01 19.01
C ALA A 171 14.31 23.53 20.00
N ASN A 172 13.10 22.96 19.96
CA ASN A 172 12.01 23.20 20.90
C ASN A 172 11.48 21.86 21.44
N LYS A 173 12.09 21.36 22.52
CA LYS A 173 11.72 20.06 23.12
C LYS A 173 10.27 20.04 23.61
N ALA A 174 9.82 21.12 24.26
CA ALA A 174 8.44 21.21 24.75
C ALA A 174 7.40 21.13 23.62
N GLY A 175 7.64 21.86 22.51
CA GLY A 175 6.77 21.82 21.33
C GLY A 175 6.76 20.45 20.65
N ALA A 176 7.93 19.79 20.53
CA ALA A 176 8.02 18.45 19.96
C ALA A 176 7.24 17.42 20.80
N VAL A 177 7.39 17.46 22.13
CA VAL A 177 6.64 16.60 23.04
C VAL A 177 5.13 16.87 22.96
N ALA A 178 4.72 18.15 22.94
CA ALA A 178 3.32 18.52 22.81
C ALA A 178 2.70 18.02 21.49
N PHE A 179 3.45 18.10 20.38
CA PHE A 179 3.00 17.60 19.09
C PHE A 179 2.84 16.07 19.08
N VAL A 180 3.82 15.32 19.60
CA VAL A 180 3.70 13.86 19.69
C VAL A 180 2.53 13.46 20.60
N LYS A 181 2.37 14.11 21.76
CA LYS A 181 1.19 13.89 22.62
C LYS A 181 -0.13 14.15 21.89
N PHE A 182 -0.21 15.23 21.10
CA PHE A 182 -1.38 15.52 20.29
C PHE A 182 -1.67 14.43 19.26
N VAL A 183 -0.66 14.00 18.50
CA VAL A 183 -0.78 12.92 17.49
C VAL A 183 -1.28 11.62 18.13
N LEU A 184 -0.75 11.28 19.32
CA LEU A 184 -1.12 10.07 20.05
C LEU A 184 -2.41 10.20 20.86
N SER A 185 -2.95 11.41 21.05
CA SER A 185 -4.21 11.65 21.76
C SER A 185 -5.42 11.11 20.99
N SER A 186 -6.56 10.94 21.66
CA SER A 186 -7.82 10.55 21.01
C SER A 186 -8.22 11.50 19.86
N GLN A 187 -7.92 12.79 19.99
CA GLN A 187 -8.18 13.78 18.93
C GLN A 187 -7.28 13.56 17.70
N GLY A 188 -5.97 13.39 17.90
CA GLY A 188 -5.03 13.10 16.81
C GLY A 188 -5.34 11.79 16.10
N GLN A 189 -5.63 10.75 16.89
CA GLN A 189 -6.03 9.44 16.38
C GLN A 189 -7.34 9.50 15.58
N ALA A 190 -8.34 10.25 16.04
CA ALA A 190 -9.59 10.43 15.29
C ALA A 190 -9.37 11.14 13.94
N ILE A 191 -8.44 12.10 13.87
CA ILE A 191 -8.08 12.76 12.60
C ILE A 191 -7.47 11.74 11.63
N MET A 192 -6.53 10.91 12.10
CA MET A 192 -5.88 9.88 11.27
C MET A 192 -6.90 8.83 10.77
N GLN A 193 -7.76 8.34 11.66
CA GLN A 193 -8.81 7.38 11.32
C GLN A 193 -9.78 7.93 10.28
N LYS A 194 -10.19 9.21 10.41
CA LYS A 194 -11.03 9.90 9.42
C LYS A 194 -10.37 9.97 8.04
N GLN A 195 -9.04 10.00 7.99
CA GLN A 195 -8.24 9.99 6.76
C GLN A 195 -7.85 8.57 6.30
N GLY A 196 -8.46 7.52 6.88
CA GLY A 196 -8.25 6.14 6.47
C GLY A 196 -6.94 5.52 6.96
N GLN A 197 -6.29 6.13 7.94
CA GLN A 197 -5.12 5.59 8.63
C GLN A 197 -5.57 4.97 9.94
N ASP A 198 -5.56 3.63 9.99
CA ASP A 198 -5.86 2.89 11.21
C ASP A 198 -4.74 3.11 12.24
N VAL A 199 -5.07 3.04 13.53
CA VAL A 199 -4.16 3.35 14.63
C VAL A 199 -3.78 2.08 15.38
N VAL A 200 -2.50 1.94 15.72
CA VAL A 200 -2.01 0.87 16.60
C VAL A 200 -2.39 1.20 18.04
N ASN A 201 -3.21 0.37 18.66
CA ASN A 201 -3.70 0.56 20.03
C ASN A 201 -3.50 -0.73 20.87
N PRO A 202 -2.75 -0.69 21.99
CA PRO A 202 -2.01 0.47 22.51
C PRO A 202 -0.87 0.89 21.59
N VAL A 203 -0.52 2.18 21.63
CA VAL A 203 0.64 2.71 20.89
C VAL A 203 1.89 1.99 21.37
N ILE A 204 2.71 1.52 20.44
CA ILE A 204 3.99 0.90 20.74
C ILE A 204 5.03 2.00 20.86
N ILE A 205 5.61 2.17 22.05
CA ILE A 205 6.67 3.14 22.31
C ILE A 205 8.00 2.39 22.40
N THR A 206 8.96 2.80 21.58
CA THR A 206 10.34 2.35 21.64
C THR A 206 11.21 3.55 22.03
N GLY A 207 11.91 3.46 23.18
CA GLY A 207 12.68 4.56 23.74
C GLY A 207 12.12 5.07 25.07
N ASP A 208 12.39 6.33 25.39
CA ASP A 208 11.98 6.94 26.66
C ASP A 208 10.49 7.35 26.63
N ALA A 209 9.65 6.58 27.31
CA ALA A 209 8.23 6.87 27.45
C ALA A 209 7.92 7.99 28.45
N SER A 210 8.84 8.32 29.36
CA SER A 210 8.59 9.25 30.47
C SER A 210 8.29 10.68 29.98
N ILE A 211 8.78 11.04 28.80
CA ILE A 211 8.51 12.34 28.16
C ILE A 211 7.03 12.52 27.80
N LEU A 212 6.27 11.42 27.70
CA LEU A 212 4.84 11.42 27.43
C LEU A 212 4.01 11.37 28.72
N GLU A 213 4.62 10.99 29.85
CA GLU A 213 4.01 10.90 31.18
C GLU A 213 4.07 12.26 31.89
N GLY A 214 3.25 13.21 31.44
CA GLY A 214 3.13 14.53 32.09
C GLY A 214 1.89 15.27 31.62
N LYS A 215 1.23 15.99 32.53
CA LYS A 215 -0.05 16.68 32.31
C LYS A 215 -0.07 17.56 31.06
#